data_AF-A0A955GUG3-F1
#
_entry.id   AF-A0A955GUG3-F1
#
_cell.length_a   1.000
_cell.length_b   1.000
_cell.length_c   1.000
_cell.angle_alpha   90.00
_cell.angle_beta   90.00
_cell.angle_gamma   90.00
#
_symmetry.space_group_name_H-M   'P 1'
#
loop_
_entity.id
_entity.type
_entity.pdbx_description
1 polymer ?
#
loop_
_entity_poly.entity_id
_entity_poly.type
_entity_poly.pdbx_seq_one_letter_code
_entity_poly.pdbx_strand_id
1 'polypeptide(L)'
;MATIKPLRPKDVVHARKESIPNEMIEAFNELIVEKFNGNSATIKLKEAADRVVSKGIDRHEAFNRGWFDVEDIFRQQGWHVEFDKPGYNESYDAYYEFRAK
;
A
#
# COMPACT_ATOMS: atom_id res chain seq x y z
N MET A 1 -15.62 -18.19 -27.53
CA MET A 1 -16.09 -17.00 -26.79
C MET A 1 -15.90 -17.29 -25.31
N ALA A 2 -15.08 -16.51 -24.59
CA ALA A 2 -14.89 -16.74 -23.15
C ALA A 2 -16.15 -16.26 -22.40
N THR A 3 -16.87 -17.17 -21.76
CA THR A 3 -17.96 -16.82 -20.84
C THR A 3 -17.36 -16.10 -19.64
N ILE A 4 -17.66 -14.81 -19.49
CA ILE A 4 -17.31 -14.04 -18.30
C ILE A 4 -18.06 -14.67 -17.12
N LYS A 5 -17.33 -15.24 -16.16
CA LYS A 5 -17.90 -15.80 -14.93
C LYS A 5 -17.82 -14.75 -13.82
N PRO A 6 -18.81 -14.67 -12.93
CA PRO A 6 -18.71 -13.81 -11.76
C PRO A 6 -17.50 -14.21 -10.90
N LEU A 7 -16.77 -13.22 -10.40
CA LEU A 7 -15.64 -13.43 -9.49
C LEU A 7 -16.13 -13.99 -8.15
N ARG A 8 -15.43 -15.01 -7.62
CA ARG A 8 -15.69 -15.45 -6.25
C ARG A 8 -15.07 -14.43 -5.29
N PRO A 9 -15.59 -14.28 -4.06
CA PRO A 9 -15.04 -13.32 -3.09
C PRO A 9 -13.52 -13.43 -2.88
N LYS A 10 -12.97 -14.65 -2.94
CA LYS A 10 -11.51 -14.88 -2.82
C LYS A 10 -10.71 -14.39 -4.04
N ASP A 11 -11.28 -14.50 -5.24
CA ASP A 11 -10.66 -14.03 -6.47
C ASP A 11 -10.69 -12.49 -6.55
N VAL A 12 -11.68 -11.85 -5.91
CA VAL A 12 -11.76 -10.37 -5.82
C VAL A 12 -10.54 -9.79 -5.11
N VAL A 13 -10.09 -10.43 -4.03
CA VAL A 13 -8.91 -9.96 -3.28
C VAL A 13 -7.64 -10.08 -4.12
N HIS A 14 -7.49 -11.16 -4.88
CA HIS A 14 -6.36 -11.35 -5.77
C HIS A 14 -6.38 -10.35 -6.93
N ALA A 15 -7.52 -10.23 -7.63
CA ALA A 15 -7.70 -9.30 -8.73
C ALA A 15 -7.51 -7.83 -8.29
N ARG A 16 -7.87 -7.48 -7.04
CA ARG A 16 -7.59 -6.16 -6.48
C ARG A 16 -6.09 -5.90 -6.33
N LYS A 17 -5.32 -6.88 -5.82
CA LYS A 17 -3.86 -6.77 -5.69
C LYS A 17 -3.19 -6.62 -7.05
N GLU A 18 -3.64 -7.37 -8.06
CA GLU A 18 -3.13 -7.26 -9.43
C GLU A 18 -3.52 -5.93 -10.11
N SER A 19 -4.55 -5.24 -9.62
CA SER A 19 -4.95 -3.93 -10.13
C SER A 19 -4.13 -2.77 -9.56
N ILE A 20 -3.22 -3.03 -8.62
CA ILE A 20 -2.33 -2.02 -8.04
C ILE A 20 -1.19 -1.76 -9.04
N PRO A 21 -0.99 -0.50 -9.50
CA PRO A 21 0.08 -0.16 -10.43
C PRO A 21 1.47 -0.48 -9.86
N ASN A 22 2.42 -0.82 -10.74
CA ASN A 22 3.80 -1.08 -10.35
C ASN A 22 4.44 0.16 -9.70
N GLU A 23 4.08 1.34 -10.18
CA GLU A 23 4.52 2.64 -9.66
C GLU A 23 4.15 2.84 -8.18
N MET A 24 3.03 2.25 -7.70
CA MET A 24 2.69 2.25 -6.27
C MET A 24 3.73 1.43 -5.49
N ILE A 25 4.02 0.23 -5.95
CA ILE A 25 4.97 -0.68 -5.29
C ILE A 25 6.38 -0.07 -5.32
N GLU A 26 6.77 0.55 -6.43
CA GLU A 26 8.04 1.27 -6.56
C GLU A 26 8.14 2.43 -5.56
N ALA A 27 7.08 3.25 -5.45
CA ALA A 27 7.02 4.35 -4.48
C ALA A 27 7.24 3.86 -3.04
N PHE A 28 6.60 2.74 -2.65
CA PHE A 28 6.79 2.16 -1.33
C PHE A 28 8.18 1.56 -1.15
N ASN A 29 8.73 0.87 -2.15
CA ASN A 29 10.09 0.31 -2.09
C ASN A 29 11.14 1.40 -1.85
N GLU A 30 11.06 2.51 -2.58
CA GLU A 30 11.99 3.63 -2.38
C GLU A 30 11.87 4.22 -0.97
N LEU A 31 10.64 4.48 -0.51
CA LEU A 31 10.39 5.02 0.83
C LEU A 31 10.86 4.06 1.94
N ILE A 32 10.73 2.75 1.74
CA ILE A 32 11.26 1.75 2.68
C ILE A 32 12.78 1.87 2.70
N VAL A 33 13.46 1.85 1.55
CA VAL A 33 14.93 1.97 1.48
C VAL A 33 15.43 3.26 2.13
N GLU A 34 14.75 4.38 1.91
CA GLU A 34 15.13 5.68 2.47
C GLU A 34 14.94 5.76 4.00
N LYS A 35 13.95 5.06 4.53
CA LYS A 35 13.56 5.16 5.96
C LYS A 35 13.94 3.96 6.80
N PHE A 36 14.48 2.91 6.19
CA PHE A 36 14.86 1.71 6.91
C PHE A 36 16.03 2.00 7.84
N ASN A 37 15.80 1.90 9.14
CA ASN A 37 16.79 2.20 10.17
C ASN A 37 17.62 0.99 10.61
N GLY A 38 17.55 -0.12 9.86
CA GLY A 38 18.17 -1.41 10.20
C GLY A 38 17.22 -2.40 10.88
N ASN A 39 16.05 -1.95 11.35
CA ASN A 39 15.02 -2.80 11.96
C ASN A 39 13.63 -2.58 11.38
N SER A 40 13.28 -1.33 11.09
CA SER A 40 11.96 -0.95 10.58
C SER A 40 12.02 0.28 9.66
N ALA A 41 10.99 0.46 8.85
CA ALA A 41 10.73 1.70 8.11
C ALA A 41 9.32 2.20 8.41
N THR A 42 9.21 3.45 8.87
CA THR A 42 7.92 4.10 9.16
C THR A 42 7.60 5.13 8.10
N ILE A 43 6.52 4.94 7.37
CA ILE A 43 6.13 5.76 6.22
C ILE A 43 4.75 6.34 6.49
N LYS A 44 4.63 7.67 6.59
CA LYS A 44 3.30 8.28 6.74
C LYS A 44 2.50 8.13 5.45
N LEU A 45 1.19 7.93 5.56
CA LEU A 45 0.28 7.86 4.42
C LEU A 45 0.37 9.09 3.53
N LYS A 46 0.57 10.27 4.13
CA LYS A 46 0.77 11.52 3.40
C LYS A 46 2.05 11.50 2.55
N GLU A 47 3.13 10.92 3.07
CA GLU A 47 4.41 10.80 2.36
C GLU A 47 4.33 9.76 1.24
N ALA A 48 3.68 8.63 1.50
CA ALA A 48 3.38 7.64 0.46
C ALA A 48 2.55 8.26 -0.68
N ALA A 49 1.52 9.04 -0.33
CA ALA A 49 0.69 9.72 -1.33
C ALA A 49 1.48 10.76 -2.15
N ASP A 50 2.37 11.51 -1.52
CA ASP A 50 3.23 12.48 -2.22
C ASP A 50 4.20 11.79 -3.20
N ARG A 51 4.81 10.67 -2.77
CA ARG A 51 5.69 9.86 -3.62
C ARG A 51 4.94 9.28 -4.82
N VAL A 52 3.75 8.75 -4.60
CA VAL A 52 2.88 8.20 -5.65
C VAL A 52 2.52 9.26 -6.69
N VAL A 53 2.22 10.49 -6.26
CA VAL A 53 1.99 11.62 -7.18
C VAL A 53 3.23 11.94 -8.01
N SER A 54 4.41 11.88 -7.39
CA SER A 54 5.68 12.06 -8.11
C SER A 54 5.96 10.96 -9.15
N LYS A 55 5.35 9.78 -9.01
CA LYS A 55 5.38 8.69 -10.00
C LYS A 55 4.33 8.84 -11.11
N GLY A 56 3.54 9.92 -11.10
CA GLY A 56 2.54 10.21 -12.13
C GLY A 56 1.15 9.64 -11.85
N ILE A 57 0.92 9.09 -10.65
CA ILE A 57 -0.40 8.60 -10.24
C ILE A 57 -1.18 9.73 -9.55
N ASP A 58 -2.42 9.96 -9.97
CA ASP A 58 -3.29 10.89 -9.26
C ASP A 58 -3.63 10.39 -7.85
N ARG A 59 -3.44 11.27 -6.86
CA ARG A 59 -3.70 10.95 -5.46
C ARG A 59 -5.14 10.51 -5.24
N HIS A 60 -6.11 11.23 -5.81
CA HIS A 60 -7.52 10.98 -5.59
C HIS A 60 -7.95 9.65 -6.23
N GLU A 61 -7.43 9.33 -7.41
CA GLU A 61 -7.59 8.02 -8.05
C GLU A 61 -7.01 6.89 -7.18
N ALA A 62 -5.78 7.04 -6.67
CA ALA A 62 -5.16 6.02 -5.83
C ALA A 62 -5.98 5.71 -4.56
N PHE A 63 -6.54 6.73 -3.91
CA PHE A 63 -7.46 6.53 -2.79
C PHE A 63 -8.77 5.88 -3.19
N ASN A 64 -9.41 6.33 -4.27
CA ASN A 64 -10.69 5.78 -4.73
C ASN A 64 -10.60 4.32 -5.17
N ARG A 65 -9.47 3.94 -5.77
CA ARG A 65 -9.23 2.57 -6.22
C ARG A 65 -8.72 1.65 -5.11
N GLY A 66 -8.37 2.21 -3.94
CA GLY A 66 -7.82 1.44 -2.81
C GLY A 66 -6.40 0.94 -3.07
N TRP A 67 -5.61 1.66 -3.87
CA TRP A 67 -4.26 1.22 -4.24
C TRP A 67 -3.25 1.29 -3.09
N PHE A 68 -3.60 1.98 -1.99
CA PHE A 68 -2.80 2.03 -0.77
C PHE A 68 -2.92 0.77 0.11
N ASP A 69 -3.80 -0.17 -0.22
CA ASP A 69 -3.95 -1.47 0.47
C ASP A 69 -2.78 -2.43 0.12
N VAL A 70 -1.54 -1.99 0.38
CA VAL A 70 -0.30 -2.69 -0.02
C VAL A 70 0.19 -3.71 1.01
N GLU A 71 -0.38 -3.74 2.22
CA GLU A 71 0.16 -4.51 3.34
C GLU A 71 0.28 -5.99 3.00
N ASP A 72 -0.73 -6.56 2.35
CA ASP A 72 -0.73 -7.97 2.00
C ASP A 72 0.31 -8.30 0.92
N ILE A 73 0.54 -7.39 -0.05
CA ILE A 73 1.58 -7.56 -1.08
C ILE A 73 2.95 -7.67 -0.43
N PHE A 74 3.28 -6.75 0.46
CA PHE A 74 4.56 -6.75 1.17
C PHE A 74 4.65 -7.90 2.19
N ARG A 75 3.55 -8.27 2.85
CA ARG A 75 3.49 -9.44 3.75
C ARG A 75 3.84 -10.74 3.04
N GLN A 76 3.44 -10.89 1.78
CA GLN A 76 3.83 -12.05 0.95
C GLN A 76 5.34 -12.07 0.63
N GLN A 77 6.01 -10.93 0.64
CA GLN A 77 7.45 -10.79 0.41
C GLN A 77 8.30 -10.92 1.69
N GLY A 78 7.69 -11.34 2.81
CA GLY A 78 8.41 -11.53 4.08
C GLY A 78 8.49 -10.27 4.95
N TRP A 79 7.69 -9.24 4.68
CA TRP A 79 7.55 -8.10 5.58
C TRP A 79 6.46 -8.36 6.63
N HIS A 80 6.66 -7.85 7.83
CA HIS A 80 5.58 -7.55 8.74
C HIS A 80 5.16 -6.09 8.51
N VAL A 81 3.93 -5.88 8.06
CA VAL A 81 3.39 -4.54 7.76
C VAL A 81 2.22 -4.26 8.67
N GLU A 82 2.30 -3.16 9.42
CA GLU A 82 1.22 -2.62 10.26
C GLU A 82 0.79 -1.27 9.68
N PHE A 83 -0.52 -1.08 9.50
CA PHE A 83 -1.09 0.22 9.15
C PHE A 83 -1.83 0.77 10.35
N ASP A 84 -1.36 1.92 10.83
CA ASP A 84 -1.89 2.58 12.00
C ASP A 84 -2.55 3.90 11.58
N LYS A 85 -3.77 4.13 12.07
CA LYS A 85 -4.60 5.29 11.73
C LYS A 85 -5.22 5.84 13.01
N PRO A 86 -5.24 7.18 13.19
CA PRO A 86 -5.81 7.79 14.38
C PRO A 86 -7.26 7.35 14.61
N GLY A 87 -7.55 6.99 15.87
CA GLY A 87 -8.91 6.79 16.36
C GLY A 87 -9.69 8.11 16.51
N TYR A 88 -10.93 8.00 17.00
CA TYR A 88 -11.91 9.10 17.06
C TYR A 88 -11.44 10.36 17.82
N ASN A 89 -10.45 10.24 18.72
CA ASN A 89 -9.91 11.34 19.54
C ASN A 89 -8.39 11.50 19.43
N GLU A 90 -7.77 10.96 18.38
CA GLU A 90 -6.32 11.04 18.18
C GLU A 90 -5.96 11.98 17.03
N SER A 91 -4.87 12.72 17.18
CA SER A 91 -4.40 13.70 16.20
C SER A 91 -2.97 13.37 15.78
N TYR A 92 -2.83 12.33 14.95
CA TYR A 92 -1.57 12.01 14.29
C TYR A 92 -1.83 11.52 12.85
N ASP A 93 -0.84 11.65 11.98
CA ASP A 93 -0.95 11.16 10.60
C ASP A 93 -0.93 9.63 10.56
N ALA A 94 -1.88 9.03 9.85
CA ALA A 94 -1.84 7.59 9.58
C ALA A 94 -0.51 7.20 8.94
N TYR A 95 0.04 6.05 9.32
CA TYR A 95 1.34 5.58 8.84
C TYR A 95 1.38 4.07 8.68
N TYR A 96 2.30 3.63 7.83
CA TYR A 96 2.70 2.24 7.65
C TYR A 96 4.00 2.02 8.40
N GLU A 97 4.09 0.89 9.09
CA GLU A 97 5.33 0.41 9.66
C GLU A 97 5.70 -0.93 9.00
N PHE A 98 6.86 -0.95 8.37
CA PHE A 98 7.45 -2.13 7.74
C PHE A 98 8.56 -2.66 8.62
N ARG A 99 8.49 -3.94 9.00
CA ARG A 99 9.52 -4.66 9.76
C ARG A 99 9.90 -5.93 9.01
N ALA A 100 11.17 -6.31 9.05
CA ALA A 100 11.58 -7.63 8.55
C ALA A 100 10.95 -8.72 9.43
N LYS A 101 10.43 -9.78 8.81
CA LYS A 101 9.87 -10.93 9.53
C LYS A 101 10.95 -11.91 9.99
#